data_AF-A0A5D2ZEW3-F1
#
_entry.id   AF-A0A5D2ZEW3-F1
#
_cell.length_a   1.000
_cell.length_b   1.000
_cell.length_c   1.000
_cell.angle_alpha   90.00
_cell.angle_beta   90.00
_cell.angle_gamma   90.00
#
_symmetry.space_group_name_H-M   'P 1'
#
loop_
_entity.id
_entity.type
_entity.pdbx_description
1 polymer ?
#
loop_
_entity_poly.entity_id
_entity_poly.type
_entity_poly.pdbx_seq_one_letter_code
_entity_poly.pdbx_strand_id
1 'polypeptide(L)'
;MRSSEWSYRSDSFWSNDNVAETGCLSIIVLGASGDLAKEKTFPALFHLYCQGFLPPSEVHILGYARTKISDDELRNRIAGYLLGERSSSPSEDVSESLKLVKYVSGSYDSAEGFQLLDKEIAMHEISKSSQEVSSRRLFYLALPPSVYPPVYRMIRKYCMNKSDLSGWTRVVVEKPFGKDLDSAELLGSQIGELFDEPQIYRIDHYLGKELVQNLVISRFANRFFLPLWNCDNIDNVRIVFREDFGTEGRGGYFDEYGIIRDIIQNHLLQVFCLVAMEKPVSLKPEHIRDEKVKVLQSVLPIKDEEVVLGQYEGYRDDVTVPDHSNTPTFATVILRIHNERWEGIPFILKAGKALKKGRYTCSI
;
A
#
# COMPACT_ATOMS: atom_id res chain seq x y z
N MET A 1 -44.60 40.20 -16.85
CA MET A 1 -43.62 39.64 -17.81
C MET A 1 -42.47 39.07 -17.00
N ARG A 2 -42.35 37.74 -16.97
CA ARG A 2 -41.41 37.00 -16.10
C ARG A 2 -40.01 37.06 -16.68
N SER A 3 -39.04 37.41 -15.84
CA SER A 3 -37.61 37.33 -16.10
C SER A 3 -37.16 35.87 -16.20
N SER A 4 -36.51 35.52 -17.30
CA SER A 4 -35.87 34.23 -17.51
C SER A 4 -34.50 34.20 -16.81
N GLU A 5 -34.41 33.51 -15.66
CA GLU A 5 -33.14 33.12 -15.07
C GLU A 5 -32.56 31.93 -15.85
N TRP A 6 -31.40 32.14 -16.46
CA TRP A 6 -30.59 31.08 -17.02
C TRP A 6 -29.86 30.36 -15.88
N SER A 7 -30.42 29.24 -15.44
CA SER A 7 -29.74 28.32 -14.53
C SER A 7 -28.85 27.38 -15.35
N TYR A 8 -27.56 27.70 -15.46
CA TYR A 8 -26.55 26.68 -15.76
C TYR A 8 -26.33 25.87 -14.47
N ARG A 9 -27.27 24.98 -14.14
CA ARG A 9 -27.01 23.91 -13.19
C ARG A 9 -26.13 22.89 -13.89
N SER A 10 -24.89 22.81 -13.45
CA SER A 10 -23.97 21.74 -13.81
C SER A 10 -24.45 20.43 -13.17
N ASP A 11 -25.43 19.79 -13.79
CA ASP A 11 -25.92 18.46 -13.39
C ASP A 11 -24.90 17.34 -13.73
N SER A 12 -23.66 17.68 -14.06
CA SER A 12 -22.60 16.73 -14.44
C SER A 12 -21.51 16.51 -13.37
N PHE A 13 -21.66 17.02 -12.15
CA PHE A 13 -20.66 16.82 -11.08
C PHE A 13 -20.89 15.61 -10.18
N TRP A 14 -22.02 14.91 -10.34
CA TRP A 14 -22.36 13.70 -9.59
C TRP A 14 -22.86 12.62 -10.54
N SER A 15 -22.04 12.18 -11.49
CA SER A 15 -22.24 10.84 -12.03
C SER A 15 -21.98 9.87 -10.87
N ASN A 16 -23.07 9.35 -10.31
CA ASN A 16 -23.11 8.28 -9.31
C ASN A 16 -22.33 7.04 -9.82
N ASP A 17 -21.01 7.02 -9.63
CA ASP A 17 -20.22 5.79 -9.69
C ASP A 17 -20.17 5.10 -8.31
N ASN A 18 -20.67 5.76 -7.26
CA ASN A 18 -20.90 5.14 -5.95
C ASN A 18 -22.23 4.39 -5.96
N VAL A 19 -22.32 3.32 -6.75
CA VAL A 19 -23.28 2.26 -6.43
C VAL A 19 -22.87 1.76 -5.05
N ALA A 20 -23.78 1.82 -4.07
CA ALA A 20 -23.53 1.25 -2.76
C ALA A 20 -23.15 -0.22 -2.97
N GLU A 21 -21.87 -0.54 -2.75
CA GLU A 21 -21.36 -1.90 -2.87
C GLU A 21 -22.01 -2.72 -1.76
N THR A 22 -23.16 -3.31 -2.07
CA THR A 22 -23.94 -4.13 -1.16
C THR A 22 -23.61 -5.60 -1.39
N GLY A 23 -23.42 -6.34 -0.31
CA GLY A 23 -23.26 -7.79 -0.36
C GLY A 23 -22.07 -8.33 0.41
N CYS A 24 -21.81 -9.62 0.26
CA CYS A 24 -20.80 -10.32 1.07
C CYS A 24 -19.38 -9.85 0.70
N LEU A 25 -18.57 -9.55 1.72
CA LEU A 25 -17.16 -9.18 1.58
C LEU A 25 -16.28 -10.23 2.26
N SER A 26 -15.56 -11.00 1.46
CA SER A 26 -14.52 -11.92 1.93
C SER A 26 -13.16 -11.24 1.87
N ILE A 27 -12.49 -11.11 3.02
CA ILE A 27 -11.12 -10.61 3.14
C ILE A 27 -10.20 -11.78 3.46
N ILE A 28 -9.33 -12.13 2.52
CA ILE A 28 -8.42 -13.25 2.61
C ILE A 28 -7.02 -12.73 2.91
N VAL A 29 -6.49 -13.03 4.08
CA VAL A 29 -5.11 -12.68 4.49
C VAL A 29 -4.21 -13.87 4.21
N LEU A 30 -3.53 -13.86 3.05
CA LEU A 30 -2.48 -14.85 2.77
C LEU A 30 -1.21 -14.50 3.55
N GLY A 31 -0.60 -15.51 4.16
CA GLY A 31 0.51 -15.29 5.10
C GLY A 31 0.04 -14.93 6.50
N ALA A 32 -1.20 -15.31 6.87
CA ALA A 32 -1.82 -14.96 8.16
C ALA A 32 -1.02 -15.35 9.40
N SER A 33 -0.10 -16.32 9.31
CA SER A 33 0.77 -16.71 10.41
C SER A 33 2.07 -15.88 10.53
N GLY A 34 2.30 -14.92 9.64
CA GLY A 34 3.50 -14.08 9.59
C GLY A 34 3.40 -12.79 10.40
N ASP A 35 4.54 -12.10 10.55
CA ASP A 35 4.64 -10.92 11.41
C ASP A 35 3.84 -9.71 10.90
N LEU A 36 3.87 -9.45 9.59
CA LEU A 36 3.10 -8.36 9.00
C LEU A 36 1.58 -8.52 9.26
N ALA A 37 1.09 -9.76 9.13
CA ALA A 37 -0.32 -10.05 9.32
C ALA A 37 -0.76 -9.78 10.77
N LYS A 38 -0.03 -10.31 11.76
CA LYS A 38 -0.38 -10.18 13.19
C LYS A 38 -0.14 -8.76 13.73
N GLU A 39 0.90 -8.06 13.27
CA GLU A 39 1.28 -6.75 13.80
C GLU A 39 0.59 -5.57 13.11
N LYS A 40 0.14 -5.73 11.86
CA LYS A 40 -0.44 -4.63 11.05
C LYS A 40 -1.78 -4.98 10.44
N THR A 41 -1.89 -6.07 9.68
CA THR A 41 -3.08 -6.36 8.88
C THR A 41 -4.31 -6.65 9.74
N PHE A 42 -4.24 -7.61 10.68
CA PHE A 42 -5.36 -7.92 11.57
C PHE A 42 -5.72 -6.75 12.51
N PRO A 43 -4.77 -6.04 13.13
CA PRO A 43 -5.07 -4.84 13.89
C PRO A 43 -5.78 -3.74 13.08
N ALA A 44 -5.39 -3.53 11.81
CA ALA A 44 -6.06 -2.57 10.93
C ALA A 44 -7.50 -3.00 10.60
N LEU A 45 -7.73 -4.28 10.29
CA LEU A 45 -9.08 -4.82 10.06
C LEU A 45 -9.95 -4.71 11.31
N PHE A 46 -9.38 -4.98 12.49
CA PHE A 46 -10.08 -4.81 13.76
C PHE A 46 -10.46 -3.35 14.01
N HIS A 47 -9.56 -2.40 13.71
CA HIS A 47 -9.87 -0.98 13.84
C HIS A 47 -11.02 -0.55 12.92
N LEU A 48 -11.03 -1.02 11.67
CA LEU A 48 -12.13 -0.77 10.73
C LEU A 48 -13.45 -1.39 11.21
N TYR A 49 -13.40 -2.56 11.84
CA TYR A 49 -14.55 -3.19 12.48
C TYR A 49 -15.11 -2.34 13.62
N CYS A 50 -14.26 -1.90 14.56
CA CYS A 50 -14.69 -1.04 15.67
C CYS A 50 -15.27 0.31 15.22
N GLN A 51 -14.84 0.82 14.06
CA GLN A 51 -15.37 2.05 13.47
C GLN A 51 -16.67 1.84 12.68
N GLY A 52 -17.15 0.60 12.55
CA GLY A 52 -18.37 0.27 11.81
C GLY A 52 -18.20 0.24 10.28
N PHE A 53 -16.96 0.30 9.76
CA PHE A 53 -16.67 0.19 8.33
C PHE A 53 -16.74 -1.25 7.81
N LEU A 54 -16.70 -2.25 8.71
CA LEU A 54 -16.84 -3.66 8.38
C LEU A 54 -18.04 -4.26 9.12
N PRO A 55 -19.26 -4.14 8.58
CA PRO A 55 -20.46 -4.70 9.21
C PRO A 55 -20.33 -6.22 9.38
N PRO A 56 -20.50 -6.78 10.60
CA PRO A 56 -20.39 -8.23 10.85
C PRO A 56 -21.42 -9.07 10.08
N SER A 57 -22.49 -8.45 9.58
CA SER A 57 -23.47 -9.09 8.70
C SER A 57 -22.92 -9.36 7.29
N GLU A 58 -21.94 -8.59 6.82
CA GLU A 58 -21.44 -8.62 5.44
C GLU A 58 -20.02 -9.17 5.33
N VAL A 59 -19.17 -8.95 6.35
CA VAL A 59 -17.73 -9.26 6.28
C VAL A 59 -17.40 -10.65 6.80
N HIS A 60 -16.45 -11.29 6.13
CA HIS A 60 -15.80 -12.51 6.60
C HIS A 60 -14.30 -12.44 6.37
N ILE A 61 -13.50 -12.84 7.36
CA ILE A 61 -12.03 -12.76 7.31
C ILE A 61 -11.46 -14.19 7.35
N LEU A 62 -10.69 -14.57 6.32
CA LEU A 62 -9.99 -15.86 6.27
C LEU A 62 -8.48 -15.64 6.29
N GLY A 63 -7.80 -16.25 7.25
CA GLY A 63 -6.35 -16.43 7.19
C GLY A 63 -5.98 -17.64 6.35
N TYR A 64 -4.92 -17.52 5.54
CA TYR A 64 -4.36 -18.65 4.77
C TYR A 64 -2.85 -18.73 4.91
N ALA A 65 -2.31 -19.86 5.40
CA ALA A 65 -0.86 -20.09 5.41
C ALA A 65 -0.48 -21.58 5.44
N ARG A 66 0.80 -21.88 5.26
CA ARG A 66 1.35 -23.26 5.31
C ARG A 66 1.28 -23.90 6.70
N THR A 67 1.32 -23.06 7.74
CA THR A 67 1.36 -23.50 9.14
C THR A 67 0.06 -24.24 9.48
N LYS A 68 0.16 -25.48 9.99
CA LYS A 68 -1.03 -26.22 10.43
C LYS A 68 -1.41 -25.78 11.83
N ILE A 69 -2.34 -24.82 11.91
CA ILE A 69 -2.92 -24.33 13.16
C ILE A 69 -4.44 -24.35 13.08
N SER A 70 -5.11 -24.33 14.23
CA SER A 70 -6.58 -24.19 14.31
C SER A 70 -7.03 -22.73 14.23
N ASP A 71 -8.32 -22.52 14.01
CA ASP A 71 -8.96 -21.20 14.11
C ASP A 71 -8.65 -20.53 15.46
N ASP A 72 -8.78 -21.29 16.56
CA ASP A 72 -8.56 -20.77 17.91
C ASP A 72 -7.09 -20.44 18.17
N GLU A 73 -6.17 -21.21 17.62
CA GLU A 73 -4.74 -20.89 17.69
C GLU A 73 -4.40 -19.61 16.93
N LEU A 74 -4.99 -19.38 15.75
CA LEU A 74 -4.83 -18.11 15.04
C LEU A 74 -5.41 -16.95 15.86
N ARG A 75 -6.65 -17.09 16.35
CA ARG A 75 -7.32 -16.07 17.19
C ARG A 75 -6.49 -15.70 18.40
N ASN A 76 -5.95 -16.69 19.11
CA ASN A 76 -5.09 -16.47 20.28
C ASN A 76 -3.79 -15.73 19.91
N ARG A 77 -3.18 -16.04 18.76
CA ARG A 77 -1.97 -15.35 18.28
C ARG A 77 -2.22 -13.89 17.95
N ILE A 78 -3.36 -13.57 17.34
CA ILE A 78 -3.67 -12.19 16.94
C ILE A 78 -4.28 -11.38 18.08
N ALA A 79 -4.98 -12.01 19.03
CA ALA A 79 -5.69 -11.32 20.13
C ALA A 79 -4.79 -10.35 20.90
N GLY A 80 -3.54 -10.73 21.18
CA GLY A 80 -2.58 -9.87 21.88
C GLY A 80 -2.21 -8.59 21.13
N TYR A 81 -2.32 -8.58 19.80
CA TYR A 81 -2.04 -7.41 18.95
C TYR A 81 -3.27 -6.55 18.69
N LEU A 82 -4.48 -7.07 18.96
CA LEU A 82 -5.73 -6.31 18.86
C LEU A 82 -6.00 -5.47 20.11
N LEU A 83 -5.44 -5.90 21.25
CA LEU A 83 -5.44 -5.12 22.48
C LEU A 83 -4.51 -3.90 22.30
N GLY A 84 -5.09 -2.70 22.27
CA GLY A 84 -4.27 -1.49 22.38
C GLY A 84 -3.49 -1.51 23.69
N GLU A 85 -2.35 -0.81 23.74
CA GLU A 85 -1.41 -0.73 24.88
C GLU A 85 -2.04 -0.33 26.24
N ARG A 86 -3.34 -0.05 26.29
CA ARG A 86 -4.08 0.46 27.46
C ARG A 86 -5.19 -0.46 27.99
N SER A 87 -5.38 -1.67 27.46
CA SER A 87 -6.47 -2.55 27.90
C SER A 87 -5.96 -3.96 28.27
N SER A 88 -6.12 -4.32 29.54
CA SER A 88 -5.71 -5.62 30.11
C SER A 88 -6.72 -6.75 29.87
N SER A 89 -7.90 -6.46 29.32
CA SER A 89 -8.90 -7.45 28.91
C SER A 89 -9.44 -7.17 27.51
N PRO A 90 -9.74 -8.21 26.70
CA PRO A 90 -10.44 -8.05 25.42
C PRO A 90 -11.76 -7.32 25.65
N SER A 91 -12.00 -6.22 24.93
CA SER A 91 -13.34 -5.65 24.87
C SER A 91 -14.29 -6.63 24.20
N GLU A 92 -15.59 -6.47 24.42
CA GLU A 92 -16.63 -7.27 23.73
C GLU A 92 -16.48 -7.19 22.21
N ASP A 93 -16.02 -6.05 21.67
CA ASP A 93 -15.72 -5.89 20.24
C ASP A 93 -14.57 -6.79 19.76
N VAL A 94 -13.52 -7.00 20.58
CA VAL A 94 -12.41 -7.90 20.24
C VAL A 94 -12.94 -9.34 20.14
N SER A 95 -13.73 -9.78 21.11
CA SER A 95 -14.22 -11.16 21.11
C SER A 95 -15.20 -11.41 19.96
N GLU A 96 -16.08 -10.46 19.62
CA GLU A 96 -16.99 -10.58 18.48
C GLU A 96 -16.25 -10.53 17.14
N SER A 97 -15.28 -9.62 16.96
CA SER A 97 -14.50 -9.54 15.71
C SER A 97 -13.66 -10.81 15.46
N LEU A 98 -13.10 -11.41 16.52
CA LEU A 98 -12.33 -12.66 16.40
C LEU A 98 -13.19 -13.84 15.94
N LYS A 99 -14.50 -13.85 16.23
CA LYS A 99 -15.42 -14.89 15.72
C LYS A 99 -15.58 -14.83 14.20
N LEU A 100 -15.34 -13.68 13.58
CA LEU A 100 -15.39 -13.50 12.12
C LEU A 100 -14.17 -14.09 11.41
N VAL A 101 -13.09 -14.36 12.16
CA VAL A 101 -11.84 -14.89 11.64
C VAL A 101 -11.88 -16.41 11.59
N LYS A 102 -11.58 -16.97 10.42
CA LYS A 102 -11.32 -18.39 10.19
C LYS A 102 -9.95 -18.60 9.59
N TYR A 103 -9.48 -19.84 9.60
CA TYR A 103 -8.18 -20.21 9.06
C TYR A 103 -8.23 -21.44 8.16
N VAL A 104 -7.49 -21.36 7.05
CA VAL A 104 -7.28 -22.47 6.12
C VAL A 104 -5.77 -22.71 5.99
N SER A 105 -5.35 -23.95 6.20
CA SER A 105 -3.95 -24.34 5.98
C SER A 105 -3.74 -24.92 4.59
N GLY A 106 -2.70 -24.48 3.88
CA GLY A 106 -2.39 -24.97 2.53
C GLY A 106 -1.09 -24.39 1.96
N SER A 107 -0.57 -25.01 0.90
CA SER A 107 0.61 -24.50 0.19
C SER A 107 0.27 -23.35 -0.73
N TYR A 108 1.23 -22.47 -1.00
CA TYR A 108 1.04 -21.31 -1.88
C TYR A 108 1.07 -21.66 -3.38
N ASP A 109 1.41 -22.91 -3.72
CA ASP A 109 1.55 -23.43 -5.09
C ASP A 109 0.69 -24.69 -5.35
N SER A 110 -0.08 -25.16 -4.36
CA SER A 110 -0.92 -26.37 -4.49
C SER A 110 -2.33 -26.04 -4.95
N ALA A 111 -2.83 -26.76 -5.95
CA ALA A 111 -4.21 -26.64 -6.40
C ALA A 111 -5.21 -27.02 -5.29
N GLU A 112 -4.90 -28.07 -4.54
CA GLU A 112 -5.75 -28.62 -3.48
C GLU A 112 -5.99 -27.58 -2.36
N GLY A 113 -4.94 -26.84 -1.98
CA GLY A 113 -5.03 -25.79 -0.96
C GLY A 113 -5.94 -24.62 -1.39
N PHE A 114 -5.82 -24.18 -2.64
CA PHE A 114 -6.66 -23.09 -3.15
C PHE A 114 -8.10 -23.53 -3.49
N GLN A 115 -8.30 -24.80 -3.85
CA GLN A 115 -9.64 -25.37 -3.97
C GLN A 115 -10.34 -25.44 -2.61
N LEU A 116 -9.63 -25.84 -1.56
CA LEU A 116 -10.15 -25.81 -0.19
C LEU A 116 -10.46 -24.38 0.25
N LEU A 117 -9.58 -23.42 -0.05
CA LEU A 117 -9.80 -22.01 0.23
C LEU A 117 -11.04 -21.47 -0.49
N ASP A 118 -11.20 -21.72 -1.80
CA ASP A 118 -12.41 -21.32 -2.55
C ASP A 118 -13.68 -21.93 -1.97
N LYS A 119 -13.61 -23.20 -1.53
CA LYS A 119 -14.74 -23.88 -0.90
C LYS A 119 -15.17 -23.20 0.39
N GLU A 120 -14.21 -22.85 1.27
CA GLU A 120 -14.52 -22.13 2.51
C GLU A 120 -15.10 -20.74 2.23
N ILE A 121 -14.51 -19.99 1.28
CA ILE A 121 -15.04 -18.69 0.85
C ILE A 121 -16.50 -18.84 0.36
N ALA A 122 -16.75 -19.81 -0.52
CA ALA A 122 -18.08 -20.05 -1.09
C ALA A 122 -19.11 -20.47 -0.02
N MET A 123 -18.74 -21.30 0.96
CA MET A 123 -19.63 -21.64 2.07
C MET A 123 -20.09 -20.40 2.83
N HIS A 124 -19.17 -19.45 3.05
CA HIS A 124 -19.50 -18.19 3.72
C HIS A 124 -20.39 -17.29 2.89
N GLU A 125 -20.09 -17.14 1.60
CA GLU A 125 -20.91 -16.36 0.65
C GLU A 125 -22.35 -16.90 0.57
N ILE A 126 -22.53 -18.23 0.57
CA ILE A 126 -23.86 -18.87 0.52
C ILE A 126 -24.60 -18.76 1.87
N SER A 127 -23.91 -19.02 2.98
CA SER A 127 -24.54 -19.06 4.31
C SER A 127 -25.14 -17.73 4.78
N LYS A 128 -24.68 -16.62 4.21
CA LYS A 128 -25.11 -15.25 4.56
C LYS A 128 -26.13 -14.67 3.60
N SER A 129 -26.48 -15.39 2.52
CA SER A 129 -27.34 -14.86 1.47
C SER A 129 -28.56 -15.72 1.21
N SER A 130 -29.74 -15.20 1.57
CA SER A 130 -31.05 -15.74 1.17
C SER A 130 -31.52 -15.21 -0.21
N GLN A 131 -30.72 -14.38 -0.88
CA GLN A 131 -30.92 -13.87 -2.25
C GLN A 131 -29.61 -13.92 -3.05
N GLU A 132 -29.68 -13.83 -4.38
CA GLU A 132 -28.50 -13.66 -5.23
C GLU A 132 -27.83 -12.31 -4.94
N VAL A 133 -26.74 -12.32 -4.18
CA VAL A 133 -26.04 -11.10 -3.73
C VAL A 133 -24.64 -11.04 -4.33
N SER A 134 -24.19 -9.83 -4.65
CA SER A 134 -22.84 -9.54 -5.13
C SER A 134 -21.78 -10.00 -4.11
N SER A 135 -20.81 -10.79 -4.56
CA SER A 135 -19.68 -11.26 -3.73
C SER A 135 -18.42 -10.46 -4.03
N ARG A 136 -17.77 -9.96 -2.99
CA ARG A 136 -16.53 -9.18 -3.10
C ARG A 136 -15.41 -9.95 -2.42
N ARG A 137 -14.31 -10.19 -3.13
CA ARG A 137 -13.16 -10.94 -2.62
C ARG A 137 -11.92 -10.05 -2.64
N LEU A 138 -11.37 -9.76 -1.46
CA LEU A 138 -10.13 -9.01 -1.29
C LEU A 138 -9.03 -9.95 -0.81
N PHE A 139 -8.01 -10.18 -1.62
CA PHE A 139 -6.85 -10.98 -1.23
C PHE A 139 -5.71 -10.07 -0.80
N TYR A 140 -5.33 -10.11 0.48
CA TYR A 140 -4.16 -9.41 1.02
C TYR A 140 -2.96 -10.35 1.06
N LEU A 141 -1.92 -10.05 0.28
CA LEU A 141 -0.72 -10.88 0.18
C LEU A 141 0.34 -10.39 1.19
N ALA A 142 0.23 -10.85 2.44
CA ALA A 142 1.27 -10.67 3.46
C ALA A 142 2.35 -11.75 3.31
N LEU A 143 2.95 -11.83 2.13
CA LEU A 143 3.83 -12.91 1.70
C LEU A 143 5.17 -12.35 1.17
N PRO A 144 6.26 -13.15 1.17
CA PRO A 144 7.49 -12.73 0.50
C PRO A 144 7.29 -12.66 -1.03
N PRO A 145 8.01 -11.78 -1.74
CA PRO A 145 7.87 -11.58 -3.19
C PRO A 145 8.04 -12.85 -4.04
N SER A 146 8.90 -13.77 -3.58
CA SER A 146 9.21 -15.02 -4.28
C SER A 146 7.98 -15.92 -4.50
N VAL A 147 6.94 -15.79 -3.67
CA VAL A 147 5.71 -16.58 -3.79
C VAL A 147 4.57 -15.84 -4.49
N TYR A 148 4.75 -14.58 -4.87
CA TYR A 148 3.70 -13.81 -5.55
C TYR A 148 3.26 -14.45 -6.87
N PRO A 149 4.15 -14.79 -7.84
CA PRO A 149 3.71 -15.35 -9.12
C PRO A 149 2.88 -16.65 -9.01
N PRO A 150 3.28 -17.68 -8.24
CA PRO A 150 2.44 -18.87 -8.09
C PRO A 150 1.10 -18.57 -7.40
N VAL A 151 1.08 -17.70 -6.39
CA VAL A 151 -0.15 -17.31 -5.68
C VAL A 151 -1.14 -16.62 -6.63
N TYR A 152 -0.68 -15.67 -7.44
CA TYR A 152 -1.55 -15.00 -8.42
C TYR A 152 -2.19 -15.99 -9.40
N ARG A 153 -1.41 -16.96 -9.91
CA ARG A 153 -1.94 -18.01 -10.79
C ARG A 153 -2.99 -18.86 -10.09
N MET A 154 -2.77 -19.21 -8.82
CA MET A 154 -3.72 -20.01 -8.06
C MET A 154 -5.01 -19.24 -7.75
N ILE A 155 -4.92 -17.97 -7.33
CA ILE A 155 -6.08 -17.09 -7.12
C ILE A 155 -6.88 -16.99 -8.42
N ARG A 156 -6.22 -16.64 -9.54
CA ARG A 156 -6.86 -16.47 -10.84
C ARG A 156 -7.57 -17.74 -11.31
N LYS A 157 -6.99 -18.91 -11.04
CA LYS A 157 -7.54 -20.20 -11.50
C LYS A 157 -8.68 -20.73 -10.63
N TYR A 158 -8.60 -20.57 -9.30
CA TYR A 158 -9.50 -21.27 -8.38
C TYR A 158 -10.40 -20.37 -7.54
N CYS A 159 -9.95 -19.16 -7.19
CA CYS A 159 -10.61 -18.33 -6.17
C CYS A 159 -11.16 -17.01 -6.70
N MET A 160 -11.15 -16.78 -8.02
CA MET A 160 -11.85 -15.64 -8.60
C MET A 160 -13.33 -15.72 -8.27
N ASN A 161 -13.95 -14.55 -8.06
CA ASN A 161 -15.39 -14.49 -7.99
C ASN A 161 -16.01 -15.06 -9.29
N LYS A 162 -16.98 -15.94 -9.14
CA LYS A 162 -17.68 -16.66 -10.22
C LYS A 162 -19.06 -16.05 -10.53
N SER A 163 -19.50 -15.05 -9.77
CA SER A 163 -20.80 -14.42 -9.93
C SER A 163 -20.80 -13.41 -11.08
N ASP A 164 -21.80 -13.48 -11.96
CA ASP A 164 -22.06 -12.52 -13.04
C ASP A 164 -22.68 -11.20 -12.54
N LEU A 165 -23.01 -11.13 -11.24
CA LEU A 165 -23.48 -9.92 -10.57
C LEU A 165 -22.29 -9.00 -10.25
N SER A 166 -22.56 -7.77 -9.81
CA SER A 166 -21.63 -6.63 -9.61
C SER A 166 -20.46 -6.83 -8.62
N GLY A 167 -20.02 -8.06 -8.37
CA GLY A 167 -18.93 -8.40 -7.48
C GLY A 167 -17.57 -8.19 -8.12
N TRP A 168 -16.53 -8.14 -7.29
CA TRP A 168 -15.16 -7.94 -7.74
C TRP A 168 -14.18 -8.84 -7.01
N THR A 169 -13.04 -9.09 -7.64
CA THR A 169 -11.86 -9.65 -7.00
C THR A 169 -10.74 -8.63 -7.07
N ARG A 170 -10.18 -8.26 -5.92
CA ARG A 170 -9.06 -7.32 -5.80
C ARG A 170 -7.92 -7.99 -5.03
N VAL A 171 -6.69 -7.69 -5.42
CA VAL A 171 -5.47 -8.20 -4.81
C VAL A 171 -4.64 -7.04 -4.26
N VAL A 172 -4.29 -7.11 -2.98
CA VAL A 172 -3.44 -6.15 -2.29
C VAL A 172 -2.05 -6.76 -2.13
N VAL A 173 -1.03 -6.06 -2.58
CA VAL A 173 0.35 -6.56 -2.63
C VAL A 173 1.32 -5.58 -2.00
N GLU A 174 2.28 -6.11 -1.26
CA GLU A 174 3.29 -5.36 -0.52
C GLU A 174 4.62 -5.29 -1.28
N LYS A 175 5.39 -4.24 -0.99
CA LYS A 175 6.77 -4.10 -1.48
C LYS A 175 7.66 -5.26 -0.98
N PRO A 176 8.73 -5.62 -1.70
CA PRO A 176 9.28 -4.99 -2.91
C PRO A 176 8.61 -5.42 -4.23
N PHE A 177 8.55 -4.49 -5.19
CA PHE A 177 8.02 -4.69 -6.54
C PHE A 177 9.17 -4.85 -7.56
N GLY A 178 10.00 -5.86 -7.35
CA GLY A 178 11.29 -5.98 -8.05
C GLY A 178 12.41 -5.20 -7.35
N LYS A 179 13.61 -5.25 -7.93
CA LYS A 179 14.84 -4.60 -7.43
C LYS A 179 15.45 -3.60 -8.41
N ASP A 180 14.97 -3.58 -9.64
CA ASP A 180 15.39 -2.77 -10.77
C ASP A 180 14.25 -2.72 -11.80
N LEU A 181 14.45 -2.00 -12.90
CA LEU A 181 13.44 -1.86 -13.96
C LEU A 181 13.05 -3.22 -14.54
N ASP A 182 14.02 -4.03 -14.97
CA ASP A 182 13.77 -5.32 -15.63
C ASP A 182 12.96 -6.28 -14.74
N SER A 183 13.32 -6.40 -13.45
CA SER A 183 12.59 -7.26 -12.52
C SER A 183 11.21 -6.71 -12.16
N ALA A 184 11.04 -5.39 -12.12
CA ALA A 184 9.75 -4.75 -11.91
C ALA A 184 8.82 -4.92 -13.11
N GLU A 185 9.32 -4.77 -14.34
CA GLU A 185 8.57 -5.00 -15.58
C GLU A 185 8.18 -6.47 -15.74
N LEU A 186 9.09 -7.40 -15.42
CA LEU A 186 8.79 -8.83 -15.42
C LEU A 186 7.66 -9.16 -14.44
N LEU A 187 7.74 -8.65 -13.21
CA LEU A 187 6.68 -8.84 -12.21
C LEU A 187 5.37 -8.18 -12.68
N GLY A 188 5.45 -6.97 -13.23
CA GLY A 188 4.31 -6.23 -13.76
C GLY A 188 3.59 -6.99 -14.88
N SER A 189 4.32 -7.54 -15.85
CA SER A 189 3.78 -8.35 -16.94
C SER A 189 3.12 -9.62 -16.42
N GLN A 190 3.77 -10.34 -15.51
CA GLN A 190 3.21 -11.58 -14.95
C GLN A 190 1.90 -11.35 -14.19
N ILE A 191 1.76 -10.21 -13.51
CA ILE A 191 0.53 -9.85 -12.82
C ILE A 191 -0.52 -9.35 -13.83
N GLY A 192 -0.12 -8.54 -14.81
CA GLY A 192 -1.00 -7.97 -15.84
C GLY A 192 -1.61 -9.02 -16.78
N GLU A 193 -0.98 -10.18 -16.95
CA GLU A 193 -1.56 -11.33 -17.64
C GLU A 193 -2.72 -11.99 -16.87
N LEU A 194 -2.81 -11.76 -15.56
CA LEU A 194 -3.74 -12.46 -14.65
C LEU A 194 -4.81 -11.55 -14.08
N PHE A 195 -4.53 -10.26 -13.91
CA PHE A 195 -5.42 -9.28 -13.29
C PHE A 195 -5.41 -7.98 -14.07
N ASP A 196 -6.58 -7.37 -14.18
CA ASP A 196 -6.70 -6.02 -14.73
C ASP A 196 -6.19 -5.00 -13.71
N GLU A 197 -5.64 -3.87 -14.17
CA GLU A 197 -5.05 -2.85 -13.31
C GLU A 197 -5.99 -2.33 -12.18
N PRO A 198 -7.32 -2.16 -12.39
CA PRO A 198 -8.24 -1.80 -11.30
C PRO A 198 -8.40 -2.85 -10.20
N GLN A 199 -7.95 -4.09 -10.44
CA GLN A 199 -7.96 -5.18 -9.45
C GLN A 199 -6.72 -5.17 -8.57
N ILE A 200 -5.66 -4.45 -8.93
CA ILE A 200 -4.34 -4.55 -8.30
C ILE A 200 -4.08 -3.34 -7.42
N TYR A 201 -3.89 -3.58 -6.13
CA TYR A 201 -3.61 -2.55 -5.12
C TYR A 201 -2.18 -2.73 -4.60
N ARG A 202 -1.25 -1.98 -5.16
CA ARG A 202 0.16 -1.97 -4.74
C ARG A 202 0.33 -1.03 -3.55
N ILE A 203 0.72 -1.57 -2.41
CA ILE A 203 0.85 -0.80 -1.17
C ILE A 203 2.16 -0.03 -1.14
N ASP A 204 2.01 1.28 -1.00
CA ASP A 204 2.99 2.14 -0.36
C ASP A 204 2.33 2.78 0.86
N HIS A 205 2.66 2.28 2.05
CA HIS A 205 2.01 2.71 3.29
C HIS A 205 2.25 4.19 3.64
N TYR A 206 3.21 4.89 3.00
CA TYR A 206 3.37 6.33 3.19
C TYR A 206 2.19 7.12 2.63
N LEU A 207 1.54 6.63 1.56
CA LEU A 207 0.34 7.24 0.99
C LEU A 207 -0.87 7.18 1.94
N GLY A 208 -0.83 6.30 2.94
CA GLY A 208 -1.84 6.20 3.99
C GLY A 208 -1.64 7.20 5.15
N LYS A 209 -0.51 7.92 5.20
CA LYS A 209 -0.25 8.88 6.28
C LYS A 209 -1.04 10.17 6.04
N GLU A 210 -1.72 10.65 7.06
CA GLU A 210 -2.57 11.85 7.02
C GLU A 210 -1.84 13.07 6.42
N LEU A 211 -0.60 13.33 6.87
CA LEU A 211 0.20 14.45 6.36
C LEU A 211 0.52 14.34 4.86
N VAL A 212 0.66 13.12 4.33
CA VAL A 212 0.92 12.88 2.91
C VAL A 212 -0.35 13.09 2.09
N GLN A 213 -1.50 12.61 2.58
CA GLN A 213 -2.81 12.83 1.96
C GLN A 213 -3.17 14.32 1.91
N ASN A 214 -2.83 15.06 2.96
CA ASN A 214 -3.07 16.50 3.07
C ASN A 214 -2.26 17.34 2.06
N LEU A 215 -1.23 16.80 1.38
CA LEU A 215 -0.47 17.56 0.36
C LEU A 215 -1.37 18.01 -0.81
N VAL A 216 -2.25 17.15 -1.30
CA VAL A 216 -3.15 17.48 -2.43
C VAL A 216 -4.10 18.60 -2.04
N ILE A 217 -4.70 18.50 -0.84
CA ILE A 217 -5.61 19.51 -0.29
C ILE A 217 -4.85 20.83 -0.06
N SER A 218 -3.68 20.76 0.57
CA SER A 218 -2.86 21.92 0.89
C SER A 218 -2.52 22.72 -0.37
N ARG A 219 -2.11 22.05 -1.45
CA ARG A 219 -1.70 22.71 -2.70
C ARG A 219 -2.88 23.27 -3.49
N PHE A 220 -3.96 22.49 -3.66
CA PHE A 220 -4.97 22.81 -4.66
C PHE A 220 -6.27 23.39 -4.11
N ALA A 221 -6.52 23.27 -2.80
CA ALA A 221 -7.68 23.91 -2.16
C ALA A 221 -7.37 25.33 -1.64
N ASN A 222 -6.09 25.70 -1.54
CA ASN A 222 -5.67 26.98 -0.97
C ASN A 222 -5.15 27.92 -2.06
N ARG A 223 -5.90 29.00 -2.34
CA ARG A 223 -5.53 30.01 -3.34
C ARG A 223 -4.18 30.67 -3.07
N PHE A 224 -3.78 30.74 -1.79
CA PHE A 224 -2.50 31.32 -1.37
C PHE A 224 -1.28 30.59 -1.96
N PHE A 225 -1.31 29.26 -2.04
CA PHE A 225 -0.17 28.48 -2.52
C PHE A 225 -0.06 28.42 -4.04
N LEU A 226 -1.17 28.58 -4.77
CA LEU A 226 -1.19 28.44 -6.24
C LEU A 226 -0.15 29.29 -6.98
N PRO A 227 0.01 30.61 -6.72
CA PRO A 227 1.00 31.43 -7.42
C PRO A 227 2.45 31.21 -6.93
N LEU A 228 2.63 30.64 -5.73
CA LEU A 228 3.94 30.46 -5.08
C LEU A 228 4.57 29.10 -5.41
N TRP A 229 3.83 28.17 -6.03
CA TRP A 229 4.27 26.78 -6.18
C TRP A 229 4.98 26.51 -7.52
N ASN A 230 6.06 27.25 -7.79
CA ASN A 230 6.83 27.19 -9.04
C ASN A 230 8.27 27.69 -8.85
N CYS A 231 9.07 27.58 -9.92
CA CYS A 231 10.46 28.02 -9.99
C CYS A 231 10.70 29.52 -9.73
N ASP A 232 9.69 30.37 -9.86
CA ASP A 232 9.85 31.81 -9.59
C ASP A 232 9.90 32.12 -8.10
N ASN A 233 9.41 31.21 -7.26
CA ASN A 233 9.22 31.44 -5.82
C ASN A 233 9.87 30.38 -4.93
N ILE A 234 10.13 29.18 -5.45
CA ILE A 234 10.75 28.07 -4.72
C ILE A 234 12.22 27.95 -5.13
N ASP A 235 13.11 27.97 -4.15
CA ASP A 235 14.55 27.77 -4.38
C ASP A 235 14.92 26.28 -4.48
N ASN A 236 14.39 25.44 -3.58
CA ASN A 236 14.63 23.99 -3.59
C ASN A 236 13.57 23.25 -2.75
N VAL A 237 13.33 21.98 -3.06
CA VAL A 237 12.46 21.10 -2.25
C VAL A 237 13.29 20.02 -1.59
N ARG A 238 13.07 19.76 -0.29
CA ARG A 238 13.78 18.72 0.48
C ARG A 238 12.80 17.73 1.08
N ILE A 239 12.94 16.46 0.74
CA ILE A 239 12.14 15.36 1.27
C ILE A 239 13.06 14.45 2.06
N VAL A 240 12.88 14.44 3.38
CA VAL A 240 13.85 13.86 4.31
C VAL A 240 13.19 12.77 5.15
N PHE A 241 13.80 11.60 5.14
CA PHE A 241 13.53 10.47 6.01
C PHE A 241 14.75 10.20 6.89
N ARG A 242 14.54 10.09 8.20
CA ARG A 242 15.58 9.73 9.16
C ARG A 242 15.00 8.77 10.16
N GLU A 243 15.74 7.70 10.43
CA GLU A 243 15.52 6.81 11.56
C GLU A 243 16.71 6.91 12.52
N ASP A 244 16.44 6.83 13.81
CA ASP A 244 17.43 6.85 14.88
C ASP A 244 17.92 5.47 15.32
N PHE A 245 17.36 4.41 14.73
CA PHE A 245 17.79 3.04 14.89
C PHE A 245 18.44 2.50 13.61
N GLY A 246 19.20 1.41 13.74
CA GLY A 246 19.94 0.78 12.64
C GLY A 246 19.07 -0.21 11.86
N THR A 247 19.67 -1.32 11.42
CA THR A 247 18.94 -2.44 10.81
C THR A 247 18.41 -3.46 11.82
N GLU A 248 18.74 -3.32 13.12
CA GLU A 248 18.16 -4.11 14.23
C GLU A 248 18.11 -5.62 13.96
N GLY A 249 19.23 -6.23 13.53
CA GLY A 249 19.32 -7.66 13.24
C GLY A 249 18.67 -8.11 11.93
N ARG A 250 18.16 -7.17 11.13
CA ARG A 250 17.68 -7.40 9.74
C ARG A 250 18.72 -6.95 8.71
N GLY A 251 19.99 -6.86 9.09
CA GLY A 251 21.08 -6.38 8.25
C GLY A 251 21.19 -7.15 6.94
N GLY A 252 21.16 -8.48 6.98
CA GLY A 252 21.26 -9.33 5.79
C GLY A 252 20.13 -9.15 4.79
N TYR A 253 18.88 -8.98 5.25
CA TYR A 253 17.76 -8.63 4.35
C TYR A 253 17.94 -7.23 3.78
N PHE A 254 18.34 -6.26 4.60
CA PHE A 254 18.56 -4.88 4.13
C PHE A 254 19.72 -4.78 3.13
N ASP A 255 20.74 -5.65 3.25
CA ASP A 255 21.93 -5.65 2.41
C ASP A 255 21.61 -5.91 0.92
N GLU A 256 20.59 -6.73 0.64
CA GLU A 256 20.16 -7.01 -0.74
C GLU A 256 19.51 -5.80 -1.45
N TYR A 257 19.01 -4.81 -0.68
CA TYR A 257 18.21 -3.71 -1.21
C TYR A 257 18.88 -2.34 -1.04
N GLY A 258 19.38 -2.05 0.16
CA GLY A 258 19.91 -0.75 0.57
C GLY A 258 18.84 0.34 0.68
N ILE A 259 19.25 1.50 1.20
CA ILE A 259 18.34 2.61 1.54
C ILE A 259 17.60 3.19 0.34
N ILE A 260 18.20 3.13 -0.85
CA ILE A 260 17.60 3.68 -2.08
C ILE A 260 16.34 2.89 -2.42
N ARG A 261 16.44 1.55 -2.45
CA ARG A 261 15.29 0.68 -2.75
C ARG A 261 14.30 0.59 -1.59
N ASP A 262 14.81 0.60 -0.35
CA ASP A 262 13.94 0.49 0.83
C ASP A 262 13.05 1.72 1.00
N ILE A 263 13.58 2.94 0.81
CA ILE A 263 12.90 4.20 1.17
C ILE A 263 12.79 5.21 0.03
N ILE A 264 13.85 5.45 -0.74
CA ILE A 264 13.88 6.55 -1.72
C ILE A 264 12.97 6.24 -2.91
N GLN A 265 13.13 5.06 -3.51
CA GLN A 265 12.43 4.66 -4.74
C GLN A 265 10.91 4.55 -4.57
N ASN A 266 10.44 4.26 -3.35
CA ASN A 266 9.02 4.15 -3.02
C ASN A 266 8.52 5.41 -2.29
N HIS A 267 8.70 5.46 -0.97
CA HIS A 267 8.07 6.41 -0.06
C HIS A 267 8.39 7.86 -0.41
N LEU A 268 9.67 8.20 -0.59
CA LEU A 268 10.05 9.58 -0.90
C LEU A 268 9.71 9.96 -2.34
N LEU A 269 9.79 9.03 -3.28
CA LEU A 269 9.37 9.26 -4.66
C LEU A 269 7.85 9.51 -4.77
N GLN A 270 7.04 8.82 -3.95
CA GLN A 270 5.60 9.07 -3.88
C GLN A 270 5.27 10.46 -3.33
N VAL A 271 5.95 10.88 -2.26
CA VAL A 271 5.81 12.24 -1.70
C VAL A 271 6.29 13.29 -2.73
N PHE A 272 7.42 13.04 -3.39
CA PHE A 272 7.93 13.86 -4.48
C PHE A 272 6.86 14.09 -5.57
N CYS A 273 6.22 13.01 -6.04
CA CYS A 273 5.17 13.13 -7.05
C CYS A 273 4.01 14.00 -6.57
N LEU A 274 3.56 13.86 -5.33
CA LEU A 274 2.47 14.67 -4.77
C LEU A 274 2.84 16.15 -4.60
N VAL A 275 4.12 16.45 -4.34
CA VAL A 275 4.61 17.84 -4.26
C VAL A 275 4.77 18.46 -5.64
N ALA A 276 5.21 17.68 -6.63
CA ALA A 276 5.60 18.16 -7.95
C ALA A 276 4.46 18.15 -8.99
N MET A 277 3.47 17.26 -8.86
CA MET A 277 2.38 17.08 -9.85
C MET A 277 1.63 18.37 -10.16
N GLU A 278 1.13 18.50 -11.38
CA GLU A 278 0.19 19.57 -11.72
C GLU A 278 -1.15 19.37 -11.00
N LYS A 279 -2.02 20.38 -11.10
CA LYS A 279 -3.38 20.26 -10.60
C LYS A 279 -4.12 19.23 -11.46
N PRO A 280 -4.62 18.13 -10.87
CA PRO A 280 -5.36 17.13 -11.64
C PRO A 280 -6.71 17.69 -12.07
N VAL A 281 -7.24 17.16 -13.17
CA VAL A 281 -8.54 17.58 -13.74
C VAL A 281 -9.67 17.37 -12.73
N SER A 282 -9.60 16.31 -11.93
CA SER A 282 -10.48 16.10 -10.78
C SER A 282 -9.80 15.23 -9.70
N LEU A 283 -10.50 14.98 -8.60
CA LEU A 283 -10.02 14.10 -7.52
C LEU A 283 -10.30 12.61 -7.77
N LYS A 284 -10.71 12.22 -8.99
CA LYS A 284 -10.83 10.81 -9.36
C LYS A 284 -9.43 10.15 -9.31
N PRO A 285 -9.31 8.89 -8.84
CA PRO A 285 -8.01 8.24 -8.63
C PRO A 285 -7.10 8.28 -9.86
N GLU A 286 -7.63 7.98 -11.05
CA GLU A 286 -6.83 7.97 -12.29
C GLU A 286 -6.30 9.34 -12.68
N HIS A 287 -7.09 10.42 -12.54
CA HIS A 287 -6.61 11.76 -12.84
C HIS A 287 -5.46 12.21 -11.92
N ILE A 288 -5.43 11.73 -10.67
CA ILE A 288 -4.30 11.97 -9.77
C ILE A 288 -3.09 11.13 -10.19
N ARG A 289 -3.30 9.86 -10.59
CA ARG A 289 -2.24 8.97 -11.06
C ARG A 289 -1.58 9.51 -12.33
N ASP A 290 -2.35 10.01 -13.28
CA ASP A 290 -1.87 10.57 -14.54
C ASP A 290 -0.89 11.73 -14.29
N GLU A 291 -1.24 12.67 -13.41
CA GLU A 291 -0.34 13.80 -13.09
C GLU A 291 0.92 13.37 -12.33
N LYS A 292 0.84 12.31 -11.51
CA LYS A 292 2.03 11.73 -10.86
C LYS A 292 2.96 11.09 -11.89
N VAL A 293 2.41 10.30 -12.82
CA VAL A 293 3.19 9.63 -13.88
C VAL A 293 3.82 10.67 -14.81
N LYS A 294 3.07 11.72 -15.19
CA LYS A 294 3.56 12.81 -16.03
C LYS A 294 4.77 13.52 -15.43
N VAL A 295 4.79 13.73 -14.11
CA VAL A 295 6.00 14.25 -13.44
C VAL A 295 7.15 13.28 -13.54
N LEU A 296 6.94 11.99 -13.25
CA LEU A 296 8.01 10.99 -13.32
C LEU A 296 8.63 10.90 -14.72
N GLN A 297 7.81 10.99 -15.77
CA GLN A 297 8.27 11.06 -17.16
C GLN A 297 9.09 12.31 -17.49
N SER A 298 8.93 13.37 -16.69
CA SER A 298 9.67 14.63 -16.82
C SER A 298 10.94 14.66 -15.95
N VAL A 299 11.22 13.63 -15.15
CA VAL A 299 12.43 13.55 -14.33
C VAL A 299 13.62 13.20 -15.21
N LEU A 300 14.67 14.02 -15.14
CA LEU A 300 15.92 13.76 -15.85
C LEU A 300 16.66 12.56 -15.23
N PRO A 301 17.40 11.76 -16.02
CA PRO A 301 18.27 10.73 -15.48
C PRO A 301 19.24 11.29 -14.43
N ILE A 302 19.32 10.60 -13.30
CA ILE A 302 20.15 11.00 -12.16
C ILE A 302 21.63 10.84 -12.53
N LYS A 303 22.44 11.86 -12.27
CA LYS A 303 23.89 11.81 -12.46
C LYS A 303 24.61 11.37 -11.17
N ASP A 304 25.78 10.75 -11.32
CA ASP A 304 26.57 10.30 -10.16
C ASP A 304 26.95 11.46 -9.21
N GLU A 305 27.23 12.65 -9.75
CA GLU A 305 27.53 13.87 -8.99
C GLU A 305 26.35 14.40 -8.15
N GLU A 306 25.14 13.94 -8.45
CA GLU A 306 23.90 14.29 -7.75
C GLU A 306 23.55 13.28 -6.65
N VAL A 307 24.43 12.31 -6.41
CA VAL A 307 24.22 11.23 -5.44
C VAL A 307 25.35 11.24 -4.41
N VAL A 308 24.95 11.23 -3.13
CA VAL A 308 25.87 11.00 -2.01
C VAL A 308 25.39 9.77 -1.26
N LEU A 309 26.27 8.77 -1.14
CA LEU A 309 26.02 7.54 -0.40
C LEU A 309 26.82 7.52 0.90
N GLY A 310 26.27 6.85 1.91
CA GLY A 310 26.95 6.61 3.18
C GLY A 310 26.54 5.27 3.79
N GLN A 311 27.43 4.74 4.62
CA GLN A 311 27.20 3.55 5.44
C GLN A 311 27.57 3.93 6.89
N TYR A 312 26.68 3.70 7.85
CA TYR A 312 26.96 4.03 9.25
C TYR A 312 28.02 3.08 9.83
N GLU A 313 28.86 3.59 10.74
CA GLU A 313 29.86 2.77 11.43
C GLU A 313 29.18 1.70 12.29
N GLY A 314 29.62 0.46 12.14
CA GLY A 314 29.03 -0.70 12.81
C GLY A 314 27.92 -1.42 12.03
N TYR A 315 27.58 -0.99 10.81
CA TYR A 315 26.65 -1.75 9.95
C TYR A 315 27.15 -3.19 9.68
N ARG A 316 28.47 -3.33 9.50
CA ARG A 316 29.14 -4.63 9.25
C ARG A 316 29.40 -5.44 10.52
N ASP A 317 29.08 -4.89 11.70
CA ASP A 317 29.17 -5.64 12.96
C ASP A 317 27.97 -6.59 13.13
N ASP A 318 26.89 -6.38 12.35
CA ASP A 318 25.80 -7.34 12.24
C ASP A 318 26.28 -8.60 11.50
N VAL A 319 26.28 -9.73 12.20
CA VAL A 319 26.73 -11.04 11.68
C VAL A 319 25.99 -11.52 10.43
N THR A 320 24.83 -10.92 10.13
CA THR A 320 24.06 -11.22 8.92
C THR A 320 24.50 -10.41 7.70
N VAL A 321 25.40 -9.43 7.87
CA VAL A 321 25.93 -8.56 6.81
C VAL A 321 27.32 -9.04 6.39
N PRO A 322 27.63 -9.14 5.09
CA PRO A 322 28.97 -9.46 4.62
C PRO A 322 30.02 -8.41 5.03
N ASP A 323 31.21 -8.84 5.45
CA ASP A 323 32.34 -7.98 5.87
C ASP A 323 32.75 -6.92 4.83
N HIS A 324 32.49 -7.20 3.55
CA HIS A 324 32.83 -6.35 2.41
C HIS A 324 31.63 -5.61 1.82
N SER A 325 30.48 -5.60 2.52
CA SER A 325 29.26 -4.93 2.04
C SER A 325 29.50 -3.45 1.76
N ASN A 326 29.14 -3.02 0.56
CA ASN A 326 29.11 -1.61 0.15
C ASN A 326 27.69 -1.02 0.19
N THR A 327 26.75 -1.69 0.85
CA THR A 327 25.34 -1.29 0.86
C THR A 327 25.15 0.07 1.54
N PRO A 328 24.53 1.05 0.87
CA PRO A 328 24.27 2.35 1.47
C PRO A 328 23.14 2.25 2.51
N THR A 329 23.44 2.63 3.74
CA THR A 329 22.44 2.85 4.81
C THR A 329 21.97 4.31 4.86
N PHE A 330 22.62 5.17 4.08
CA PHE A 330 22.30 6.58 3.89
C PHE A 330 22.46 6.96 2.42
N ALA A 331 21.54 7.76 1.90
CA ALA A 331 21.66 8.35 0.58
C ALA A 331 21.02 9.76 0.54
N THR A 332 21.63 10.64 -0.25
CA THR A 332 21.03 11.88 -0.74
C THR A 332 21.06 11.83 -2.26
N VAL A 333 19.92 12.10 -2.89
CA VAL A 333 19.72 12.07 -4.34
C VAL A 333 19.05 13.38 -4.75
N ILE A 334 19.58 14.04 -5.79
CA ILE A 334 18.93 15.20 -6.40
C ILE A 334 18.16 14.74 -7.64
N LEU A 335 16.86 15.04 -7.69
CA LEU A 335 16.04 14.92 -8.88
C LEU A 335 15.83 16.30 -9.50
N ARG A 336 15.82 16.34 -10.84
CA ARG A 336 15.51 17.53 -11.62
C ARG A 336 14.36 17.21 -12.57
N ILE A 337 13.41 18.12 -12.65
CA ILE A 337 12.22 17.98 -13.48
C ILE A 337 12.35 18.93 -14.66
N HIS A 338 12.28 18.40 -15.88
CA HIS A 338 12.30 19.20 -17.09
C HIS A 338 10.87 19.57 -17.52
N ASN A 339 10.33 20.60 -16.90
CA ASN A 339 9.07 21.22 -17.28
C ASN A 339 9.01 22.69 -16.84
N GLU A 340 8.01 23.43 -17.32
CA GLU A 340 7.86 24.87 -17.06
C GLU A 340 7.79 25.21 -15.56
N ARG A 341 7.11 24.40 -14.74
CA ARG A 341 6.90 24.69 -13.32
C ARG A 341 8.18 24.59 -12.49
N TRP A 342 9.06 23.64 -12.83
CA TRP A 342 10.16 23.21 -11.96
C TRP A 342 11.54 23.36 -12.60
N GLU A 343 11.64 24.06 -13.73
CA GLU A 343 12.91 24.31 -14.40
C GLU A 343 13.93 24.93 -13.43
N GLY A 344 15.14 24.37 -13.41
CA GLY A 344 16.22 24.79 -12.50
C GLY A 344 16.08 24.36 -11.03
N ILE A 345 14.91 23.93 -10.56
CA ILE A 345 14.66 23.65 -9.14
C ILE A 345 15.13 22.25 -8.74
N PRO A 346 16.07 22.11 -7.78
CA PRO A 346 16.51 20.82 -7.30
C PRO A 346 15.53 20.24 -6.26
N PHE A 347 15.16 18.97 -6.45
CA PHE A 347 14.45 18.17 -5.46
C PHE A 347 15.43 17.22 -4.77
N ILE A 348 15.68 17.47 -3.47
CA ILE A 348 16.67 16.73 -2.69
C ILE A 348 15.94 15.67 -1.85
N LEU A 349 16.09 14.40 -2.22
CA LEU A 349 15.58 13.26 -1.48
C LEU A 349 16.70 12.73 -0.58
N LYS A 350 16.45 12.66 0.71
CA LYS A 350 17.46 12.24 1.70
C LYS A 350 16.87 11.18 2.61
N ALA A 351 17.50 10.01 2.67
CA ALA A 351 17.09 8.91 3.53
C ALA A 351 18.28 8.35 4.28
N GLY A 352 18.10 7.95 5.54
CA GLY A 352 19.11 7.18 6.25
C GLY A 352 18.66 6.62 7.59
N LYS A 353 19.33 5.54 7.98
CA LYS A 353 19.22 4.86 9.29
C LYS A 353 20.36 5.26 10.21
N ALA A 354 20.22 4.98 11.51
CA ALA A 354 21.19 5.32 12.56
C ALA A 354 21.59 6.81 12.59
N LEU A 355 20.61 7.71 12.40
CA LEU A 355 20.81 9.16 12.45
C LEU A 355 20.43 9.72 13.82
N LYS A 356 20.93 10.92 14.17
CA LYS A 356 20.77 11.50 15.52
C LYS A 356 19.32 11.61 16.05
N LYS A 357 18.31 11.72 15.16
CA LYS A 357 16.90 11.82 15.51
C LYS A 357 16.03 11.24 14.39
N GLY A 358 15.05 10.41 14.75
CA GLY A 358 13.98 9.99 13.85
C GLY A 358 13.14 11.20 13.42
N ARG A 359 13.01 11.44 12.11
CA ARG A 359 12.22 12.55 11.57
C ARG A 359 11.84 12.35 10.11
N TYR A 360 10.59 12.67 9.79
CA TYR A 360 10.05 12.73 8.42
C TYR A 360 9.62 14.17 8.12
N THR A 361 10.17 14.79 7.08
CA THR A 361 9.84 16.18 6.71
C THR A 361 9.85 16.39 5.22
N CYS A 362 8.92 17.22 4.75
CA CYS A 362 8.99 17.90 3.46
C CYS A 362 9.22 19.39 3.73
N SER A 363 10.21 20.00 3.08
CA SER A 363 10.50 21.43 3.14
C SER A 363 10.52 21.99 1.73
N ILE A 364 9.89 23.14 1.53
CA ILE A 364 9.65 23.79 0.24
C ILE A 364 10.12 25.24 0.36
#